data_AF-A0A933CSX9-F1
#
_entry.id   AF-A0A933CSX9-F1
#
_cell.length_a   1.000
_cell.length_b   1.000
_cell.length_c   1.000
_cell.angle_alpha   90.00
_cell.angle_beta   90.00
_cell.angle_gamma   90.00
#
_symmetry.space_group_name_H-M   'P 1'
#
loop_
_entity.id
_entity.type
_entity.pdbx_description
1 polymer ?
#
loop_
_entity_poly.entity_id
_entity_poly.type
_entity_poly.pdbx_seq_one_letter_code
_entity_poly.pdbx_strand_id
1 'polypeptide(L)'
;MHKKTEAGPPVLVEEISRKIGASPHVWVISWRIKNLSDRQLHLLAARLPHSQFRGGEIQLQPALEVPSGQSAVLELSVACNEAPGEVVENAFLILRVLWSGEPWRILTRFRVLVDSEGAPHTTTELITTQPVGFSEGEE
;
A
#
# COMPACT_ATOMS: atom_id res chain seq x y z
N MET A 1 -18.90 10.10 27.56
CA MET A 1 -17.56 10.58 27.14
C MET A 1 -17.31 10.06 25.73
N HIS A 2 -17.61 10.86 24.71
CA HIS A 2 -17.43 10.45 23.32
C HIS A 2 -15.92 10.48 23.01
N LYS A 3 -15.28 9.31 22.92
CA LYS A 3 -13.94 9.22 22.31
C LYS A 3 -14.09 9.68 20.87
N LYS A 4 -13.58 10.88 20.54
CA LYS A 4 -13.31 11.26 19.16
C LYS A 4 -12.36 10.19 18.62
N THR A 5 -12.82 9.37 17.68
CA THR A 5 -11.92 8.54 16.89
C THR A 5 -10.97 9.50 16.18
N GLU A 6 -9.70 9.54 16.57
CA GLU A 6 -8.71 10.29 15.82
C GLU A 6 -8.69 9.74 14.39
N ALA A 7 -8.80 10.62 13.40
CA ALA A 7 -8.58 10.25 12.02
C ALA A 7 -7.12 9.82 11.88
N GLY A 8 -6.85 8.66 11.29
CA GLY A 8 -5.48 8.18 11.10
C GLY A 8 -4.66 9.03 10.13
N PRO A 9 -3.39 8.68 9.88
CA PRO A 9 -2.49 9.52 9.09
C PRO A 9 -3.04 9.78 7.68
N PRO A 10 -3.30 11.03 7.28
CA PRO A 10 -3.68 11.33 5.91
C PRO A 10 -2.48 11.10 4.97
N VAL A 11 -2.68 10.26 3.96
CA VAL A 11 -1.65 9.94 2.97
C VAL A 11 -2.24 9.90 1.57
N LEU A 12 -1.38 10.09 0.56
CA LEU A 12 -1.65 9.66 -0.81
C LEU A 12 -0.72 8.52 -1.17
N VAL A 13 -1.22 7.61 -1.99
CA VAL A 13 -0.46 6.51 -2.55
C VAL A 13 -0.75 6.49 -4.03
N GLU A 14 0.29 6.58 -4.83
CA GLU A 14 0.20 6.59 -6.29
C GLU A 14 1.29 5.69 -6.86
N GLU A 15 0.96 4.91 -7.87
CA GLU A 15 1.98 4.26 -8.66
C GLU A 15 2.74 5.28 -9.50
N ILE A 16 4.07 5.16 -9.52
CA ILE A 16 4.95 6.04 -10.30
C ILE A 16 5.73 5.30 -11.38
N SER A 17 5.97 4.00 -11.22
CA SER A 17 6.62 3.18 -12.24
C SER A 17 6.35 1.70 -12.04
N ARG A 18 6.51 0.94 -13.12
CA ARG A 18 6.48 -0.52 -13.15
C ARG A 18 7.61 -1.03 -14.03
N LYS A 19 8.17 -2.18 -13.71
CA LYS A 19 9.14 -2.89 -14.54
C LYS A 19 8.96 -4.40 -14.37
N ILE A 20 9.42 -5.16 -15.36
CA ILE A 20 9.45 -6.62 -15.27
C ILE A 20 10.36 -7.01 -14.10
N GLY A 21 9.89 -7.95 -13.29
CA GLY A 21 10.62 -8.50 -12.15
C GLY A 21 11.51 -9.68 -12.52
N ALA A 22 11.95 -10.41 -11.50
CA ALA A 22 12.90 -11.51 -11.65
C ALA A 22 12.32 -12.78 -12.32
N SER A 23 11.01 -12.85 -12.54
CA SER A 23 10.32 -14.02 -13.07
C SER A 23 9.13 -13.62 -13.94
N PRO A 24 8.69 -14.49 -14.87
CA PRO A 24 7.46 -14.26 -15.62
C PRO A 24 6.29 -13.95 -14.68
N HIS A 25 5.44 -13.00 -15.07
CA HIS A 25 4.28 -12.57 -14.29
C HIS A 25 4.60 -11.92 -12.94
N VAL A 26 5.87 -11.62 -12.67
CA VAL A 26 6.28 -10.80 -11.52
C VAL A 26 6.69 -9.44 -12.03
N TRP A 27 6.14 -8.41 -11.40
CA TRP A 27 6.40 -7.00 -11.68
C TRP A 27 7.03 -6.36 -10.45
N VAL A 28 7.98 -5.45 -10.65
CA VAL A 28 8.39 -4.53 -9.59
C VAL A 28 7.65 -3.23 -9.81
N ILE A 29 6.77 -2.89 -8.88
CA ILE A 29 5.98 -1.67 -8.92
C ILE A 29 6.53 -0.72 -7.86
N SER A 30 6.70 0.54 -8.24
CA SER A 30 7.17 1.60 -7.37
C SER A 30 5.98 2.52 -7.06
N TRP A 31 5.66 2.68 -5.78
CA TRP A 31 4.63 3.59 -5.30
C TRP A 31 5.27 4.80 -4.62
N ARG A 32 4.76 5.98 -4.94
CA ARG A 32 4.98 7.19 -4.17
C ARG A 32 3.98 7.23 -3.03
N ILE A 33 4.48 7.37 -1.82
CA ILE A 33 3.69 7.52 -0.60
C ILE A 33 3.93 8.93 -0.09
N LYS A 34 2.92 9.79 -0.18
CA LYS A 34 2.98 11.17 0.29
C LYS A 34 2.32 11.28 1.65
N ASN A 35 3.07 11.76 2.64
CA ASN A 35 2.55 12.08 3.95
C ASN A 35 1.94 13.48 3.92
N LEU A 36 0.62 13.56 4.12
CA LEU A 36 -0.11 14.83 4.17
C LEU A 36 -0.30 15.35 5.59
N SER A 37 0.19 14.60 6.59
CA SER A 37 0.11 15.02 7.98
C SER A 37 1.24 15.99 8.32
N ASP A 38 1.10 16.64 9.46
CA ASP A 38 2.09 17.50 10.08
C ASP A 38 3.17 16.73 10.86
N ARG A 39 3.04 15.41 10.98
CA ARG A 39 3.92 14.52 11.76
C ARG A 39 4.64 13.52 10.87
N GLN A 40 5.79 13.02 11.31
CA GLN A 40 6.52 11.98 10.57
C GLN A 40 5.75 10.65 10.57
N LEU A 41 5.85 9.93 9.45
CA LEU A 41 5.29 8.61 9.27
C LEU A 41 6.45 7.62 9.09
N HIS A 42 6.43 6.50 9.82
CA HIS A 42 7.40 5.42 9.67
C HIS A 42 6.70 4.19 9.10
N LEU A 43 7.06 3.76 7.90
CA LEU A 43 6.52 2.57 7.27
C LEU A 43 7.32 1.38 7.77
N LEU A 44 6.62 0.47 8.45
CA LEU A 44 7.20 -0.72 9.07
C LEU A 44 7.15 -1.94 8.16
N ALA A 45 6.04 -2.10 7.44
CA ALA A 45 5.83 -3.26 6.57
C ALA A 45 4.82 -2.93 5.47
N ALA A 46 4.88 -3.72 4.40
CA ALA A 46 3.94 -3.64 3.29
C ALA A 46 3.54 -5.03 2.82
N ARG A 47 2.28 -5.19 2.43
CA ARG A 47 1.77 -6.44 1.83
C ARG A 47 0.68 -6.18 0.80
N LEU A 48 0.55 -7.10 -0.16
CA LEU A 48 -0.46 -7.09 -1.21
C LEU A 48 -1.19 -8.45 -1.20
N PRO A 49 -2.30 -8.61 -0.48
CA PRO A 49 -2.87 -9.93 -0.21
C PRO A 49 -3.85 -10.44 -1.28
N HIS A 50 -4.13 -9.67 -2.34
CA HIS A 50 -5.10 -10.07 -3.37
C HIS A 50 -4.67 -11.40 -4.04
N SER A 51 -5.60 -12.19 -4.55
CA SER A 51 -5.28 -13.47 -5.22
C SER A 51 -4.63 -13.27 -6.59
N GLN A 52 -5.14 -12.30 -7.36
CA GLN A 52 -4.72 -11.98 -8.73
C GLN A 52 -3.64 -10.88 -8.83
N PHE A 53 -3.40 -10.15 -7.74
CA PHE A 53 -2.43 -9.06 -7.66
C PHE A 53 -1.74 -9.12 -6.29
N ARG A 54 -0.72 -9.97 -6.18
CA ARG A 54 -0.19 -10.45 -4.91
C ARG A 54 1.27 -10.11 -4.68
N GLY A 55 1.61 -9.75 -3.46
CA GLY A 55 2.98 -9.60 -2.98
C GLY A 55 3.05 -10.07 -1.54
N GLY A 56 4.08 -10.86 -1.22
CA GLY A 56 4.35 -11.28 0.16
C GLY A 56 4.51 -10.07 1.09
N GLU A 57 4.30 -10.29 2.39
CA GLU A 57 4.63 -9.24 3.35
C GLU A 57 6.14 -9.02 3.38
N ILE A 58 6.56 -7.76 3.27
CA ILE A 58 7.94 -7.35 3.53
C ILE A 58 8.00 -6.50 4.78
N GLN A 59 9.05 -6.71 5.55
CA GLN A 59 9.42 -5.86 6.68
C GLN A 59 10.44 -4.82 6.18
N LEU A 60 10.19 -3.56 6.51
CA LEU A 60 11.08 -2.45 6.19
C LEU A 60 11.99 -2.25 7.41
N GLN A 61 13.23 -2.72 7.30
CA GLN A 61 14.22 -2.64 8.37
C GLN A 61 15.53 -2.04 7.81
N PRO A 62 15.88 -0.78 8.16
CA PRO A 62 15.12 0.14 9.01
C PRO A 62 13.78 0.56 8.39
N ALA A 63 12.87 1.09 9.23
CA ALA A 63 11.58 1.60 8.75
C ALA A 63 11.79 2.70 7.71
N LEU A 64 10.96 2.70 6.66
CA LEU A 64 11.03 3.76 5.65
C LEU A 64 10.36 5.02 6.21
N GLU A 65 11.14 6.08 6.34
CA GLU A 65 10.65 7.36 6.87
C GLU A 65 10.02 8.22 5.79
N VAL A 66 8.85 8.77 6.08
CA VAL A 66 8.18 9.78 5.25
C VAL A 66 7.96 11.03 6.11
N PRO A 67 8.84 12.03 6.00
CA PRO A 67 8.70 13.28 6.74
C PRO A 67 7.36 13.98 6.45
N SER A 68 6.97 14.86 7.37
CA SER A 68 5.79 15.72 7.23
C SER A 68 5.79 16.48 5.90
N GLY A 69 4.68 16.41 5.16
CA GLY A 69 4.51 17.03 3.83
C GLY A 69 5.35 16.43 2.69
N GLN A 70 6.20 15.43 2.97
CA GLN A 70 7.12 14.83 1.99
C GLN A 70 6.59 13.52 1.40
N SER A 71 7.34 12.97 0.45
CA SER A 71 7.05 11.66 -0.14
C SER A 71 8.25 10.73 -0.04
N ALA A 72 7.99 9.43 0.02
CA ALA A 72 8.98 8.39 -0.19
C ALA A 72 8.53 7.42 -1.29
N VAL A 73 9.48 6.64 -1.80
CA VAL A 73 9.23 5.59 -2.79
C VAL A 73 9.34 4.24 -2.12
N LEU A 74 8.31 3.41 -2.30
CA LEU A 74 8.28 2.02 -1.90
C LEU A 74 8.25 1.16 -3.15
N GLU A 75 9.19 0.23 -3.30
CA GLU A 75 9.18 -0.75 -4.39
C GLU A 75 8.79 -2.14 -3.85
N LEU A 76 7.83 -2.81 -4.49
CA LEU A 76 7.44 -4.18 -4.15
C LEU A 76 7.39 -5.06 -5.40
N SER A 77 7.76 -6.33 -5.22
CA SER A 77 7.49 -7.36 -6.22
C SER A 77 6.04 -7.82 -6.11
N VAL A 78 5.35 -7.87 -7.25
CA VAL A 78 3.94 -8.20 -7.38
C VAL A 78 3.75 -9.26 -8.44
N ALA A 79 3.18 -10.39 -8.06
CA ALA A 79 2.68 -11.40 -8.98
C ALA A 79 1.34 -10.95 -9.57
N CYS A 80 1.27 -10.92 -10.89
CA CYS A 80 0.07 -10.65 -11.68
C CYS A 80 0.17 -11.39 -13.01
N ASN A 81 -0.75 -12.33 -13.26
CA ASN A 81 -0.80 -13.19 -14.45
C ASN A 81 -2.17 -13.08 -15.16
N GLU A 82 -2.85 -11.95 -15.01
CA GLU A 82 -4.10 -11.74 -15.72
C GLU A 82 -3.83 -11.43 -17.19
N ALA A 83 -4.80 -11.70 -18.05
CA ALA A 83 -4.66 -11.45 -19.48
C ALA A 83 -4.71 -9.94 -19.81
N PRO A 84 -4.11 -9.50 -20.93
CA PRO A 84 -4.29 -8.15 -21.42
C PRO A 84 -5.76 -7.72 -21.52
N GLY A 85 -6.09 -6.55 -20.98
CA GLY A 85 -7.45 -6.01 -20.91
C GLY A 85 -8.25 -6.43 -19.67
N GLU A 86 -7.77 -7.40 -18.89
CA GLU A 86 -8.40 -7.80 -17.63
C GLU A 86 -8.30 -6.71 -16.57
N VAL A 87 -9.28 -6.69 -15.68
CA VAL A 87 -9.37 -5.73 -14.59
C VAL A 87 -9.44 -6.47 -13.25
N VAL A 88 -8.47 -6.22 -12.39
CA VAL A 88 -8.49 -6.67 -10.99
C VAL A 88 -9.11 -5.56 -10.14
N GLU A 89 -10.34 -5.80 -9.70
CA GLU A 89 -11.06 -4.92 -8.79
C GLU A 89 -10.68 -5.24 -7.34
N ASN A 90 -10.77 -4.24 -6.44
CA ASN A 90 -10.53 -4.40 -5.00
C ASN A 90 -9.14 -4.98 -4.62
N ALA A 91 -8.11 -4.68 -5.41
CA ALA A 91 -6.73 -4.96 -5.00
C ALA A 91 -6.33 -4.03 -3.84
N PHE A 92 -5.54 -4.50 -2.89
CA PHE A 92 -5.11 -3.69 -1.74
C PHE A 92 -3.59 -3.68 -1.56
N LEU A 93 -3.02 -2.49 -1.36
CA LEU A 93 -1.75 -2.33 -0.64
C LEU A 93 -2.07 -2.02 0.82
N ILE A 94 -1.51 -2.84 1.71
CA ILE A 94 -1.65 -2.66 3.15
C ILE A 94 -0.30 -2.27 3.71
N LEU A 95 -0.22 -1.08 4.30
CA LEU A 95 0.95 -0.57 4.99
C LEU A 95 0.74 -0.66 6.49
N ARG A 96 1.70 -1.22 7.21
CA ARG A 96 1.82 -1.04 8.66
C ARG A 96 2.73 0.14 8.92
N VAL A 97 2.27 1.08 9.72
CA VAL A 97 3.00 2.32 9.98
C VAL A 97 2.98 2.69 11.46
N LEU A 98 3.97 3.45 11.89
CA LEU A 98 3.90 4.25 13.11
C LEU A 98 3.64 5.70 12.73
N TRP A 99 2.66 6.29 13.38
CA TRP A 99 2.33 7.71 13.25
C TRP A 99 2.03 8.27 14.63
N SER A 100 2.77 9.31 15.03
CA SER A 100 2.68 9.88 16.38
C SER A 100 3.00 8.87 17.51
N GLY A 101 3.85 7.88 17.24
CA GLY A 101 4.17 6.81 18.18
C GLY A 101 3.13 5.68 18.24
N GLU A 102 1.98 5.84 17.59
CA GLU A 102 0.90 4.85 17.59
C GLU A 102 0.94 3.98 16.32
N PRO A 103 0.60 2.67 16.41
CA PRO A 103 0.58 1.78 15.26
C PRO A 103 -0.74 1.89 14.47
N TRP A 104 -0.62 2.02 13.15
CA TRP A 104 -1.74 2.10 12.22
C TRP A 104 -1.58 1.14 11.04
N ARG A 105 -2.73 0.78 10.44
CA ARG A 105 -2.85 0.16 9.12
C ARG A 105 -3.40 1.19 8.16
N ILE A 106 -2.74 1.37 7.03
CA ILE A 106 -3.24 2.11 5.88
C ILE A 106 -3.64 1.07 4.83
N LEU A 107 -4.91 1.07 4.42
CA LEU A 107 -5.42 0.22 3.35
C LEU A 107 -5.70 1.08 2.13
N THR A 108 -4.91 0.90 1.09
CA THR A 108 -5.10 1.55 -0.20
C THR A 108 -5.75 0.56 -1.14
N ARG A 109 -6.98 0.84 -1.58
CA ARG A 109 -7.68 0.07 -2.60
C ARG A 109 -7.31 0.60 -3.98
N PHE A 110 -6.98 -0.33 -4.87
CA PHE A 110 -6.73 -0.09 -6.26
C PHE A 110 -7.72 -0.82 -7.15
N ARG A 111 -7.98 -0.19 -8.29
CA ARG A 111 -8.37 -0.87 -9.52
C ARG A 111 -7.12 -1.10 -10.35
N VAL A 112 -6.91 -2.33 -10.82
CA VAL A 112 -5.74 -2.68 -11.65
C VAL A 112 -6.19 -3.06 -13.05
N LEU A 113 -5.72 -2.36 -14.07
CA LEU A 113 -5.92 -2.72 -15.47
C LEU A 113 -4.65 -3.37 -16.01
N VAL A 114 -4.76 -4.55 -16.61
CA VAL A 114 -3.64 -5.16 -17.32
C VAL A 114 -3.60 -4.61 -18.75
N ASP A 115 -2.50 -4.00 -19.13
CA ASP A 115 -2.35 -3.40 -20.46
C ASP A 115 -2.10 -4.45 -21.56
N SER A 116 -1.91 -3.98 -22.79
CA SER A 116 -1.63 -4.83 -23.95
C SER A 116 -0.34 -5.64 -23.84
N GLU A 117 0.60 -5.24 -22.99
CA GLU A 117 1.88 -5.89 -22.74
C GLU A 117 1.82 -6.86 -21.54
N GLY A 118 0.67 -6.95 -20.87
CA GLY A 118 0.50 -7.75 -19.66
C GLY A 118 0.94 -7.03 -18.39
N ALA A 119 1.26 -5.72 -18.46
CA ALA A 119 1.69 -4.94 -17.32
C ALA A 119 0.49 -4.45 -16.49
N PRO A 120 0.53 -4.55 -15.15
CA PRO A 120 -0.52 -4.03 -14.30
C PRO A 120 -0.44 -2.51 -14.15
N HIS A 121 -1.58 -1.83 -14.27
CA HIS A 121 -1.76 -0.41 -14.03
C HIS A 121 -2.71 -0.15 -12.89
N THR A 122 -2.19 0.38 -11.79
CA THR A 122 -2.99 0.67 -10.60
C THR A 122 -3.55 2.09 -10.65
N THR A 123 -4.83 2.23 -10.30
CA THR A 123 -5.47 3.50 -10.00
C THR A 123 -5.96 3.46 -8.56
N THR A 124 -5.54 4.42 -7.74
CA THR A 124 -5.99 4.53 -6.35
C THR A 124 -7.43 4.98 -6.28
N GLU A 125 -8.29 4.15 -5.71
CA GLU A 125 -9.72 4.43 -5.58
C GLU A 125 -10.10 4.95 -4.19
N LEU A 126 -9.48 4.37 -3.15
CA LEU A 126 -9.82 4.65 -1.77
C LEU A 126 -8.61 4.40 -0.87
N ILE A 127 -8.39 5.29 0.10
CA ILE A 127 -7.43 5.08 1.18
C ILE A 127 -8.19 5.15 2.50
N THR A 128 -8.02 4.14 3.35
CA THR A 128 -8.58 4.12 4.71
C THR A 128 -7.48 3.86 5.72
N THR A 129 -7.66 4.35 6.95
CA THR A 129 -6.71 4.19 8.04
C THR A 129 -7.40 3.57 9.25
N GLN A 130 -6.71 2.64 9.90
CA GLN A 130 -7.24 1.89 11.04
C GLN A 130 -6.15 1.79 12.12
N PRO A 131 -6.43 2.13 13.38
CA PRO A 131 -5.47 1.89 14.47
C PRO A 131 -5.28 0.37 14.66
N VAL A 132 -4.08 -0.07 15.04
CA VAL A 132 -3.77 -1.50 15.24
C VAL A 132 -4.29 -2.01 16.60
N GLY A 133 -4.77 -1.14 17.49
CA GLY A 133 -5.31 -1.51 18.81
C GLY A 133 -6.85 -1.61 18.91
N PHE A 134 -7.61 -1.56 17.82
CA PHE A 134 -9.05 -1.80 17.83
C PHE A 134 -9.34 -3.13 17.11
N SER A 135 -9.83 -4.10 17.90
CA SER A 135 -10.15 -5.50 17.57
C SER A 135 -8.94 -6.45 17.47
N GLU A 136 -8.43 -6.86 18.63
CA GLU A 136 -8.28 -8.29 18.89
C GLU A 136 -9.70 -8.87 18.89
N GLY A 137 -10.15 -9.34 17.72
CA GLY A 137 -11.19 -10.34 17.66
C GLY A 137 -10.47 -11.68 17.74
N GLU A 138 -10.40 -12.24 18.94
CA GLU A 138 -10.28 -13.68 19.13
C GLU A 138 -11.34 -14.37 18.27
N GLU A 139 -10.91 -15.31 17.42
CA GLU A 139 -11.54 -16.61 17.17
C GLU A 139 -10.58 -17.52 16.39
#